data_AF-A0A3S4DXZ9-F1
#
_entry.id   AF-A0A3S4DXZ9-F1
#
_cell.length_a   1.000
_cell.length_b   1.000
_cell.length_c   1.000
_cell.angle_alpha   90.00
_cell.angle_beta   90.00
_cell.angle_gamma   90.00
#
_symmetry.space_group_name_H-M   'P 1'
#
loop_
_entity.id
_entity.type
_entity.pdbx_description
1 polymer ?
#
loop_
_entity_poly.entity_id
_entity_poly.type
_entity_poly.pdbx_seq_one_letter_code
_entity_poly.pdbx_strand_id
1 'polypeptide(L)'
;MRLFVDDMSALGQSLDKAQGSYRQAMNKLSEGRGNLIGQTEGFRALGVEVKRPINPLLAQQASAQDRGDSPAADEEHISALSEAHDDQDGRESRHASQG
;
A
#
# COMPACT_ATOMS: atom_id res chain seq x y z
N MET A 1 17.55 42.67 -7.28
CA MET A 1 16.37 41.86 -6.89
C MET A 1 16.04 40.75 -7.88
N ARG A 2 16.00 40.99 -9.20
CA ARG A 2 15.71 39.94 -10.20
C ARG A 2 16.66 38.73 -10.14
N LEU A 3 17.98 38.96 -10.07
CA LEU A 3 18.96 37.87 -9.95
C LEU A 3 18.71 36.95 -8.74
N PHE A 4 18.37 37.52 -7.57
CA PHE A 4 18.10 36.71 -6.38
C PHE A 4 16.86 35.82 -6.55
N VAL A 5 15.82 36.33 -7.21
CA VAL A 5 14.61 35.54 -7.51
C VAL A 5 14.93 34.41 -8.50
N ASP A 6 15.76 34.68 -9.50
CA ASP A 6 16.20 33.67 -10.47
C ASP A 6 17.06 32.59 -9.77
N ASP A 7 17.98 32.97 -8.89
CA ASP A 7 18.80 32.05 -8.09
C ASP A 7 17.96 31.15 -7.18
N MET A 8 16.97 31.72 -6.49
CA MET A 8 16.06 30.95 -5.64
C MET A 8 15.15 30.02 -6.45
N SER A 9 14.74 30.43 -7.64
CA SER A 9 13.99 29.57 -8.56
C SER A 9 14.84 28.39 -9.05
N ALA A 10 16.11 28.63 -9.40
CA ALA A 10 17.05 27.58 -9.80
C ALA A 10 17.38 26.61 -8.66
N LEU A 11 17.50 27.11 -7.43
CA LEU A 11 17.67 26.28 -6.24
C LEU A 11 16.46 25.38 -6.02
N GLY A 12 15.24 25.91 -6.12
CA GLY A 12 14.00 25.13 -6.02
C GLY A 12 13.98 23.96 -7.01
N GLN A 13 14.28 24.23 -8.29
CA GLN A 13 14.37 23.18 -9.31
C GLN A 13 15.43 22.11 -9.01
N SER A 14 16.55 22.51 -8.40
CA SER A 14 17.63 21.58 -8.04
C SER A 14 17.21 20.68 -6.88
N LEU A 15 16.46 21.19 -5.91
CA LEU A 15 15.89 20.42 -4.81
C LEU A 15 14.85 19.43 -5.32
N ASP A 16 13.97 19.83 -6.23
CA ASP A 16 12.97 18.93 -6.84
C ASP A 16 13.64 17.75 -7.56
N LYS A 17 14.70 18.03 -8.32
CA LYS A 17 15.51 17.00 -8.98
C LYS A 17 16.18 16.07 -7.97
N ALA A 18 16.77 16.62 -6.91
CA ALA A 18 17.41 15.84 -5.86
C ALA A 18 16.41 14.91 -5.17
N GLN A 19 15.21 15.41 -4.85
CA GLN A 19 14.13 14.64 -4.24
C GLN A 19 13.62 13.54 -5.19
N GLY A 20 13.54 13.82 -6.49
CA GLY A 20 13.23 12.81 -7.51
C GLY A 20 14.26 11.67 -7.53
N SER A 21 15.55 12.02 -7.60
CA SER A 21 16.65 11.06 -7.58
C SER A 21 16.68 10.23 -6.29
N TYR A 22 16.44 10.86 -5.14
CA TYR A 22 16.34 10.17 -3.86
C TYR A 22 15.23 9.12 -3.87
N ARG A 23 14.02 9.49 -4.28
CA ARG A 23 12.89 8.54 -4.37
C ARG A 23 13.19 7.37 -5.31
N GLN A 24 13.82 7.63 -6.46
CA GLN A 24 14.21 6.55 -7.37
C GLN A 24 15.26 5.62 -6.77
N ALA A 25 16.24 6.17 -6.04
CA ALA A 25 17.24 5.38 -5.35
C ALA A 25 16.62 4.53 -4.24
N MET A 26 15.74 5.10 -3.41
CA MET A 26 15.05 4.37 -2.34
C MET A 26 14.11 3.30 -2.89
N ASN A 27 13.45 3.53 -4.03
CA ASN A 27 12.69 2.49 -4.73
C ASN A 27 13.56 1.29 -5.09
N LYS A 28 14.75 1.51 -5.68
CA LYS A 28 15.66 0.43 -6.04
C LYS A 28 16.29 -0.25 -4.82
N LEU A 29 16.56 0.54 -3.78
CA LEU A 29 17.22 0.07 -2.57
C LEU A 29 16.29 -0.77 -1.69
N SER A 30 15.11 -0.24 -1.35
CA SER A 30 14.27 -0.77 -0.27
C SER A 30 12.76 -0.76 -0.51
N GLU A 31 12.22 0.12 -1.34
CA GLU A 31 10.75 0.33 -1.38
C GLU A 31 10.06 -0.39 -2.55
N GLY A 32 10.75 -0.55 -3.68
CA GLY A 32 10.18 -1.14 -4.89
C GLY A 32 10.13 -2.67 -4.86
N ARG A 33 9.32 -3.24 -5.77
CA ARG A 33 9.32 -4.68 -6.03
C ARG A 33 10.70 -5.14 -6.50
N GLY A 34 11.20 -6.26 -5.95
CA GLY A 34 12.53 -6.74 -6.26
C GLY A 34 13.64 -5.75 -5.88
N ASN A 35 13.47 -4.98 -4.81
CA ASN A 35 14.50 -4.09 -4.31
C ASN A 35 15.77 -4.86 -3.87
N LEU A 36 16.92 -4.18 -3.88
CA LEU A 36 18.23 -4.80 -3.62
C LEU A 36 18.35 -5.42 -2.23
N ILE A 37 17.74 -4.79 -1.22
CA ILE A 37 17.75 -5.32 0.15
C ILE A 37 16.98 -6.64 0.21
N GLY A 38 15.78 -6.70 -0.35
CA GLY A 38 14.97 -7.91 -0.43
C GLY A 38 15.69 -9.04 -1.17
N GLN A 39 16.32 -8.74 -2.31
CA GLN A 39 17.14 -9.72 -3.04
C GLN A 39 18.32 -10.26 -2.21
N THR A 40 19.01 -9.36 -1.50
CA THR A 40 20.15 -9.73 -0.65
C THR A 40 19.73 -10.65 0.50
N GLU A 41 18.59 -10.38 1.13
CA GLU A 41 18.03 -11.27 2.16
C GLU A 41 17.57 -12.60 1.58
N GLY A 42 17.04 -12.63 0.35
CA GLY A 42 16.76 -13.87 -0.39
C GLY A 42 18.01 -14.74 -0.56
N PHE A 43 19.14 -14.15 -0.96
CA PHE A 43 20.41 -14.88 -1.05
C PHE A 43 20.89 -15.39 0.32
N ARG A 44 20.75 -14.58 1.38
CA ARG A 44 21.06 -15.04 2.74
C ARG A 44 20.23 -16.25 3.13
N ALA A 45 18.93 -16.25 2.82
CA ALA A 45 18.05 -17.39 3.10
C ALA A 45 18.48 -18.66 2.35
N LEU A 46 19.14 -18.51 1.19
CA LEU A 46 19.74 -19.60 0.43
C LEU A 46 21.14 -20.01 0.92
N GLY A 47 21.61 -19.45 2.04
CA GLY A 47 22.90 -19.78 2.65
C GLY A 47 24.09 -19.00 2.08
N VAL A 48 23.85 -17.96 1.27
CA VAL A 48 24.93 -17.08 0.81
C VAL A 48 25.39 -16.19 1.96
N GLU A 49 26.70 -16.16 2.20
CA GLU A 49 27.30 -15.34 3.25
C GLU A 49 27.27 -13.85 2.90
N VAL A 50 26.61 -13.04 3.72
CA VAL A 50 26.59 -11.56 3.60
C VAL A 50 27.48 -10.95 4.66
N LYS A 51 28.69 -10.53 4.26
CA LYS A 51 29.75 -10.02 5.15
C LYS A 51 29.37 -8.82 6.02
N ARG A 52 28.40 -8.00 5.57
CA ARG A 52 27.86 -6.88 6.36
C ARG A 52 26.34 -6.94 6.34
N PRO A 53 25.71 -7.38 7.45
CA PRO A 53 24.26 -7.44 7.50
C PRO A 53 23.65 -6.04 7.37
N ILE A 54 22.55 -5.94 6.61
CA ILE A 54 21.76 -4.72 6.49
C ILE A 54 21.01 -4.51 7.81
N ASN A 55 20.71 -3.26 8.16
CA ASN A 55 19.93 -2.96 9.36
C ASN A 55 18.63 -3.79 9.33
N PRO A 56 18.32 -4.56 10.37
CA PRO A 56 17.21 -5.52 10.35
C PRO A 56 15.84 -4.85 10.19
N LEU A 57 15.67 -3.63 10.69
CA LEU A 57 14.43 -2.86 10.50
C LEU A 57 14.22 -2.53 9.03
N LEU A 58 15.28 -2.06 8.35
CA LEU A 58 15.23 -1.72 6.94
C LEU A 58 15.04 -2.96 6.06
N ALA A 59 15.68 -4.08 6.42
CA ALA A 59 15.49 -5.37 5.76
C ALA A 59 14.06 -5.90 5.88
N GLN A 60 13.44 -5.75 7.06
CA GLN A 60 12.04 -6.12 7.27
C GLN A 60 11.08 -5.25 6.46
N GLN A 61 11.29 -3.94 6.44
CA GLN A 61 10.49 -3.02 5.62
C GLN A 61 10.59 -3.37 4.13
N ALA A 62 11.80 -3.66 3.65
CA ALA A 62 12.06 -3.98 2.27
C ALA A 62 11.48 -5.32 1.81
N SER A 63 11.42 -6.31 2.71
CA SER A 63 10.82 -7.63 2.43
C SER A 63 9.29 -7.62 2.52
N ALA A 64 8.69 -6.76 3.35
CA ALA A 64 7.24 -6.61 3.42
C ALA A 64 6.62 -6.08 2.11
N GLN A 65 7.35 -5.22 1.39
CA GLN A 65 6.92 -4.61 0.12
C GLN A 65 6.87 -5.63 -1.04
N ASP A 66 7.74 -6.65 -1.01
CA ASP A 66 7.81 -7.68 -2.06
C ASP A 66 6.61 -8.64 -2.04
N ARG A 67 5.89 -8.70 -0.90
CA ARG A 67 4.79 -9.63 -0.66
C ARG A 67 3.41 -9.12 -1.12
N GLY A 68 3.33 -7.95 -1.75
CA GLY A 68 2.09 -7.30 -2.19
C GLY A 68 1.32 -7.99 -3.32
N ASP A 69 1.68 -9.22 -3.69
CA ASP A 69 0.99 -10.03 -4.70
C ASP A 69 0.56 -11.36 -4.06
N SER A 70 -0.42 -11.29 -3.16
CA SER A 70 -1.21 -12.46 -2.77
C SER A 70 -2.53 -12.39 -3.54
N PRO A 71 -2.81 -13.29 -4.50
CA PRO A 71 -4.06 -13.30 -5.25
C PRO A 71 -5.22 -13.93 -4.45
N ALA A 72 -5.31 -13.67 -3.14
CA ALA A 72 -6.17 -14.44 -2.24
C ALA A 72 -6.91 -13.56 -1.22
N ALA A 73 -7.76 -12.64 -1.69
CA ALA A 73 -8.71 -11.96 -0.79
C ALA A 73 -10.01 -11.44 -1.42
N ASP A 74 -10.28 -11.63 -2.71
CA ASP A 74 -11.37 -10.88 -3.39
C ASP A 74 -12.51 -11.74 -3.98
N GLU A 75 -12.81 -12.94 -3.45
CA GLU A 75 -13.90 -13.78 -3.98
C GLU A 75 -14.99 -14.26 -3.00
N GLU A 76 -14.98 -13.92 -1.70
CA GLU A 76 -15.97 -14.46 -0.74
C GLU A 76 -16.90 -13.43 -0.07
N HIS A 77 -17.24 -12.30 -0.72
CA HIS A 77 -18.09 -11.30 -0.04
C HIS A 77 -19.18 -10.62 -0.89
N ILE A 78 -19.83 -11.35 -1.82
CA ILE A 78 -21.02 -10.81 -2.53
C ILE A 78 -22.23 -11.77 -2.52
N SER A 79 -22.28 -12.81 -1.68
CA SER A 79 -23.45 -13.71 -1.62
C SER A 79 -24.42 -13.45 -0.47
N ALA A 80 -24.12 -12.54 0.48
CA ALA A 80 -24.89 -12.42 1.72
C ALA A 80 -25.86 -11.22 1.80
N LEU A 81 -26.06 -10.47 0.72
CA LEU A 81 -26.84 -9.21 0.75
C LEU A 81 -28.12 -9.20 -0.12
N SER A 82 -28.61 -10.35 -0.59
CA SER A 82 -29.80 -10.40 -1.47
C SER A 82 -31.05 -11.04 -0.85
N GLU A 83 -31.09 -11.37 0.43
CA GLU A 83 -32.26 -11.98 1.08
C GLU A 83 -32.76 -11.12 2.26
N ALA A 84 -33.22 -9.91 1.96
CA ALA A 84 -34.05 -9.13 2.88
C ALA A 84 -34.88 -8.10 2.08
N HIS A 85 -35.74 -8.59 1.18
CA HIS A 85 -36.78 -7.75 0.60
C HIS A 85 -37.98 -8.58 0.16
N ASP A 86 -38.75 -9.07 1.13
CA ASP A 86 -40.16 -9.42 0.95
C ASP A 86 -40.74 -9.66 2.35
N ASP A 87 -41.42 -8.65 2.93
CA ASP A 87 -42.47 -8.81 3.95
C ASP A 87 -42.93 -7.44 4.48
N GLN A 88 -43.57 -6.64 3.63
CA GLN A 88 -44.53 -5.62 4.09
C GLN A 88 -45.64 -5.48 3.06
N ASP A 89 -46.64 -6.36 3.11
CA ASP A 89 -47.99 -5.92 2.79
C ASP A 89 -49.07 -6.72 3.54
N GLY A 90 -49.94 -5.98 4.23
CA GLY A 90 -51.28 -6.44 4.56
C GLY A 90 -51.52 -7.12 5.91
N ARG A 91 -51.43 -6.39 7.05
CA ARG A 91 -52.29 -6.62 8.24
C ARG A 91 -52.55 -5.36 9.09
N GLU A 92 -53.37 -4.44 8.58
CA GLU A 92 -54.20 -3.54 9.41
C GLU A 92 -55.59 -3.52 8.76
N SER A 93 -56.60 -4.21 9.26
CA SER A 93 -57.47 -3.64 10.29
C SER A 93 -58.44 -4.71 10.79
N ARG A 94 -58.32 -5.10 12.07
CA ARG A 94 -59.36 -5.79 12.83
C ARG A 94 -59.55 -5.04 14.13
N HIS A 95 -60.59 -4.23 14.22
CA HIS A 95 -61.29 -3.76 15.43
C HIS A 95 -62.47 -2.92 14.88
N ALA A 96 -63.73 -3.06 15.25
CA ALA A 96 -64.37 -3.82 16.30
C ALA A 96 -65.84 -4.07 15.90
N SER A 97 -66.38 -5.22 16.30
CA SER A 97 -67.82 -5.47 16.43
C SER A 97 -68.03 -5.95 17.86
N GLN A 98 -68.64 -5.12 18.71
CA GLN A 98 -69.35 -5.56 19.92
C GLN A 98 -70.12 -4.38 20.52
N GLY A 99 -71.43 -4.55 20.73
CA GLY A 99 -72.24 -3.76 21.68
C GLY A 99 -73.25 -2.82 21.04
#